data_AF-A0A6A2XEB7-F1
#
_entry.id   AF-A0A6A2XEB7-F1
#
_cell.length_a   1.000
_cell.length_b   1.000
_cell.length_c   1.000
_cell.angle_alpha   90.00
_cell.angle_beta   90.00
_cell.angle_gamma   90.00
#
_symmetry.space_group_name_H-M   'P 1'
#
loop_
_entity.id
_entity.type
_entity.pdbx_description
1 polymer ?
#
loop_
_entity_poly.entity_id
_entity_poly.type
_entity_poly.pdbx_seq_one_letter_code
_entity_poly.pdbx_strand_id
1 'polypeptide(L)'
;MSMTLPVCLIESINLQPEFGVIERASKLEKVMVQMVVEDFEECVNGGKVIIKEMIPYEVDTVTLRLLGLWINERLNKGRKLVHNAKKTETWSPISKSDRYAYSAAELMNLTKETVNEFFQIPVGITEDLILDLAEGLEQVIQEYVTFLASCGSKQNYLPTLPPLTRCNKDSMLSRLWKRASPCGVRDEEMHQTMAMQCQNPSPSTSLGTQCLYIRLNTLNYLISHIHALDKTLALSPRVLTRNRNQQQYATPFSYFERANGSIQAACDHVSETAAYRLIFLDTNLVFYESLYIGGVASSRIRPVIRILKQNLMLLTNILTNQTQALAIKEITKASFEAFLMVLLAGVPSRNFNRSDYEMIEEDFQSLKRIFYTFGEGSLSKNVVQQEAEKAKGVISLMGQTTEQLIEDFSIVTCDTNGIGFTGIGQKLPMPPKTGSWNRSDPNTILRVLCHRNDRMANHFLKKSVQLTKRSL
;
A
#
# COMPACT_ATOMS: atom_id res chain seq x y z
N MET A 1 -42.11 -33.45 36.34
CA MET A 1 -41.86 -32.04 36.73
C MET A 1 -40.69 -31.58 35.87
N SER A 2 -41.00 -30.90 34.76
CA SER A 2 -40.01 -30.48 33.75
C SER A 2 -39.18 -29.32 34.30
N MET A 3 -37.89 -29.56 34.59
CA MET A 3 -36.94 -28.48 34.85
C MET A 3 -36.37 -27.97 33.52
N THR A 4 -37.18 -27.20 32.81
CA THR A 4 -36.69 -26.24 31.80
C THR A 4 -36.12 -25.04 32.54
N LEU A 5 -34.79 -24.97 32.68
CA LEU A 5 -34.10 -23.75 33.08
C LEU A 5 -34.25 -22.69 31.95
N PRO A 6 -34.60 -21.44 32.28
CA PRO A 6 -34.89 -20.42 31.27
C PRO A 6 -33.60 -19.91 30.61
N VAL A 7 -33.65 -19.82 29.27
CA VAL A 7 -32.61 -19.33 28.35
C VAL A 7 -32.46 -17.79 28.41
N CYS A 8 -32.51 -17.20 29.59
CA CYS A 8 -32.40 -15.74 29.74
C CYS A 8 -31.30 -15.40 30.73
N LEU A 9 -30.12 -15.03 30.19
CA LEU A 9 -29.14 -14.04 30.68
C LEU A 9 -27.79 -14.33 29.99
N ILE A 10 -27.70 -14.08 28.68
CA ILE A 10 -26.43 -14.13 27.93
C ILE A 10 -25.98 -12.68 27.69
N GLU A 11 -25.72 -11.96 28.77
CA GLU A 11 -24.96 -10.71 28.70
C GLU A 11 -23.86 -10.80 29.76
N SER A 12 -22.65 -11.14 29.30
CA SER A 12 -21.39 -11.05 30.06
C SER A 12 -21.13 -12.17 31.08
N ILE A 13 -21.35 -13.43 30.72
CA ILE A 13 -20.90 -14.56 31.57
C ILE A 13 -19.60 -15.11 31.00
N ASN A 14 -18.56 -15.19 31.83
CA ASN A 14 -17.38 -15.99 31.51
C ASN A 14 -17.84 -17.44 31.38
N LEU A 15 -17.90 -17.98 30.15
CA LEU A 15 -18.48 -19.31 29.90
C LEU A 15 -17.55 -20.48 30.33
N GLN A 16 -16.30 -20.19 30.75
CA GLN A 16 -15.35 -21.23 31.17
C GLN A 16 -15.83 -22.14 32.33
N PRO A 17 -16.46 -21.64 33.41
CA PRO A 17 -16.99 -22.47 34.49
C PRO A 17 -18.10 -23.41 34.03
N GLU A 18 -18.89 -23.02 33.03
CA GLU A 18 -20.04 -23.78 32.53
C GLU A 18 -19.61 -25.02 31.75
N PHE A 19 -18.50 -24.96 31.02
CA PHE A 19 -17.89 -26.15 30.41
C PHE A 19 -17.51 -27.20 31.48
N GLY A 20 -17.01 -26.75 32.64
CA GLY A 20 -16.72 -27.63 33.77
C GLY A 20 -17.98 -28.25 34.40
N VAL A 21 -19.09 -27.51 34.42
CA VAL A 21 -20.39 -28.04 34.87
C VAL A 21 -20.89 -29.13 33.92
N ILE A 22 -20.78 -28.91 32.60
CA ILE A 22 -21.22 -29.87 31.58
C ILE A 22 -20.37 -31.14 31.58
N GLU A 23 -19.05 -31.02 31.73
CA GLU A 23 -18.17 -32.19 31.85
C GLU A 23 -18.56 -33.05 33.07
N ARG A 24 -18.87 -32.41 34.21
CA ARG A 24 -19.34 -33.10 35.42
C ARG A 24 -20.73 -33.72 35.22
N ALA A 25 -21.65 -33.02 34.55
CA ALA A 25 -22.97 -33.54 34.22
C ALA A 25 -22.87 -34.78 33.31
N SER A 26 -21.98 -34.76 32.32
CA SER A 26 -21.70 -35.93 31.46
C SER A 26 -21.13 -37.12 32.25
N LYS A 27 -20.21 -36.86 33.19
CA LYS A 27 -19.68 -37.91 34.07
C LYS A 27 -20.78 -38.50 34.94
N LEU A 28 -21.65 -37.66 35.52
CA LEU A 28 -22.78 -38.09 36.33
C LEU A 28 -23.77 -38.95 35.52
N GLU A 29 -24.12 -38.52 34.32
CA GLU A 29 -25.00 -39.28 33.41
C GLU A 29 -24.42 -40.67 33.12
N LYS A 30 -23.13 -40.77 32.80
CA LYS A 30 -22.45 -42.06 32.59
C LYS A 30 -22.50 -42.95 33.83
N VAL A 31 -22.29 -42.38 35.02
CA VAL A 31 -22.37 -43.12 36.29
C VAL A 31 -23.80 -43.60 36.54
N MET A 32 -24.82 -42.77 36.29
CA MET A 32 -26.22 -43.17 36.44
C MET A 32 -26.60 -44.29 35.46
N VAL A 33 -26.18 -44.21 34.20
CA VAL A 33 -26.38 -45.28 33.22
C VAL A 33 -25.67 -46.56 33.66
N GLN A 34 -24.44 -46.47 34.17
CA GLN A 34 -23.69 -47.62 34.66
C GLN A 34 -24.39 -48.29 35.86
N MET A 35 -24.87 -47.51 36.85
CA MET A 35 -25.63 -48.04 37.98
C MET A 35 -26.90 -48.78 37.52
N VAL A 36 -27.63 -48.24 36.53
CA VAL A 36 -28.81 -48.90 35.96
C VAL A 36 -28.44 -50.16 35.17
N VAL A 37 -27.24 -50.24 34.61
CA VAL A 37 -26.77 -51.47 33.96
C VAL A 37 -26.43 -52.55 35.00
N GLU A 38 -25.70 -52.17 36.06
CA GLU A 38 -25.25 -53.07 37.13
C GLU A 38 -26.41 -53.63 37.97
N ASP A 39 -27.38 -52.79 38.36
CA ASP A 39 -28.54 -53.22 39.17
C ASP A 39 -29.50 -54.18 38.44
N PHE A 40 -29.40 -54.28 37.12
CA PHE A 40 -30.30 -55.08 36.28
C PHE A 40 -29.59 -56.23 35.54
N GLU A 41 -28.35 -56.58 35.91
CA GLU A 41 -27.59 -57.68 35.28
C GLU A 41 -28.31 -59.05 35.34
N GLU A 42 -29.11 -59.31 36.38
CA GLU A 42 -29.88 -60.56 36.52
C GLU A 42 -31.23 -60.56 35.79
N CYS A 43 -31.65 -59.43 35.19
CA CYS A 43 -32.98 -59.26 34.62
C CYS A 43 -32.94 -59.18 33.09
N VAL A 44 -33.39 -60.24 32.40
CA VAL A 44 -33.24 -60.48 30.94
C VAL A 44 -33.60 -59.29 30.03
N ASN A 45 -34.52 -58.40 30.45
CA ASN A 45 -34.94 -57.22 29.66
C ASN A 45 -35.19 -55.92 30.47
N GLY A 46 -35.04 -55.91 31.80
CA GLY A 46 -35.45 -54.78 32.65
C GLY A 46 -34.62 -53.51 32.44
N GLY A 47 -33.30 -53.62 32.51
CA GLY A 47 -32.39 -52.47 32.35
C GLY A 47 -32.45 -51.82 30.96
N LYS A 48 -32.68 -52.61 29.91
CA LYS A 48 -32.77 -52.11 28.52
C LYS A 48 -34.00 -51.24 28.26
N VAL A 49 -35.12 -51.51 28.94
CA VAL A 49 -36.35 -50.70 28.80
C VAL A 49 -36.16 -49.35 29.50
N ILE A 50 -35.57 -49.34 30.70
CA ILE A 50 -35.32 -48.12 31.48
C ILE A 50 -34.30 -47.22 30.76
N ILE A 51 -33.21 -47.77 30.23
CA ILE A 51 -32.20 -47.00 29.47
C ILE A 51 -32.82 -46.35 28.22
N LYS A 52 -33.82 -46.99 27.58
CA LYS A 52 -34.56 -46.39 26.44
C LYS A 52 -35.52 -45.28 26.85
N GLU A 53 -36.01 -45.28 28.09
CA GLU A 53 -36.85 -44.21 28.62
C GLU A 53 -36.03 -43.02 29.15
N MET A 54 -34.74 -43.23 29.45
CA MET A 54 -33.83 -42.14 29.79
C MET A 54 -33.56 -41.26 28.57
N ILE A 55 -33.91 -39.98 28.66
CA ILE A 55 -33.60 -38.97 27.65
C ILE A 55 -32.14 -38.52 27.86
N PRO A 56 -31.24 -38.70 26.88
CA PRO A 56 -29.86 -38.28 27.00
C PRO A 56 -29.76 -36.76 27.18
N TYR A 57 -28.79 -36.29 27.96
CA TYR A 57 -28.54 -34.87 28.19
C TYR A 57 -28.02 -34.13 26.94
N GLU A 58 -27.64 -34.84 25.88
CA GLU A 58 -27.14 -34.25 24.63
C GLU A 58 -25.91 -33.34 24.86
N VAL A 59 -25.00 -33.79 25.73
CA VAL A 59 -23.77 -33.09 26.17
C VAL A 59 -23.01 -32.46 25.01
N ASP A 60 -22.84 -33.20 23.91
CA ASP A 60 -22.03 -32.76 22.77
C ASP A 60 -22.67 -31.56 22.06
N THR A 61 -23.99 -31.58 21.87
CA THR A 61 -24.77 -30.50 21.25
C THR A 61 -24.80 -29.24 22.12
N VAL A 62 -24.93 -29.40 23.44
CA VAL A 62 -24.86 -28.27 24.39
C VAL A 62 -23.44 -27.68 24.40
N THR A 63 -22.41 -28.53 24.43
CA THR A 63 -21.00 -28.14 24.37
C THR A 63 -20.69 -27.36 23.09
N LEU A 64 -21.08 -27.88 21.92
CA LEU A 64 -20.89 -27.22 20.63
C LEU A 64 -21.55 -25.85 20.57
N ARG A 65 -22.80 -25.73 21.07
CA ARG A 65 -23.50 -24.45 21.15
C ARG A 65 -22.75 -23.44 22.02
N LEU A 66 -22.28 -23.85 23.19
CA LEU A 66 -21.53 -22.97 24.09
C LEU A 66 -20.16 -22.58 23.52
N LEU A 67 -19.47 -23.49 22.84
CA LEU A 67 -18.23 -23.16 22.12
C LEU A 67 -18.49 -22.13 21.03
N GLY A 68 -19.57 -22.28 20.25
CA GLY A 68 -19.98 -21.30 19.25
C GLY A 68 -20.30 -19.93 19.87
N LEU A 69 -20.99 -19.89 21.02
CA LEU A 69 -21.24 -18.64 21.74
C LEU A 69 -19.96 -18.01 22.28
N TRP A 70 -19.04 -18.82 22.82
CA TRP A 70 -17.74 -18.38 23.32
C TRP A 70 -16.89 -17.78 22.19
N ILE A 71 -16.79 -18.46 21.04
CA ILE A 71 -16.09 -17.95 19.85
C ILE A 71 -16.70 -16.61 19.46
N ASN A 72 -18.02 -16.52 19.31
CA ASN A 72 -18.69 -15.28 18.93
C ASN A 72 -18.44 -14.13 19.91
N GLU A 73 -18.41 -14.39 21.23
CA GLU A 73 -18.07 -13.38 22.23
C GLU A 73 -16.64 -12.87 22.07
N ARG A 74 -15.67 -13.77 21.90
CA ARG A 74 -14.26 -13.40 21.68
C ARG A 74 -14.07 -12.60 20.39
N LEU A 75 -14.72 -13.01 19.29
CA LEU A 75 -14.71 -12.27 18.03
C LEU A 75 -15.35 -10.89 18.17
N ASN A 76 -16.43 -10.76 18.94
CA ASN A 76 -17.06 -9.47 19.23
C ASN A 76 -16.12 -8.53 20.00
N LYS A 77 -15.29 -9.05 20.92
CA LYS A 77 -14.24 -8.24 21.58
C LYS A 77 -13.24 -7.72 20.55
N GLY A 78 -12.77 -8.56 19.63
CA GLY A 78 -11.90 -8.16 18.52
C GLY A 78 -12.51 -7.08 17.63
N ARG A 79 -13.76 -7.26 17.19
CA ARG A 79 -14.49 -6.25 16.40
C ARG A 79 -14.63 -4.92 17.14
N LYS A 80 -14.88 -4.93 18.46
CA LYS A 80 -14.94 -3.72 19.29
C LYS A 80 -13.59 -2.99 19.32
N LEU A 81 -12.47 -3.72 19.42
CA LEU A 81 -11.13 -3.11 19.35
C LEU A 81 -10.91 -2.42 18.00
N VAL A 82 -11.23 -3.09 16.89
CA VAL A 82 -11.11 -2.52 15.54
C VAL A 82 -12.01 -1.28 15.39
N HIS A 83 -13.24 -1.34 15.89
CA HIS A 83 -14.17 -0.21 15.88
C HIS A 83 -13.66 0.99 16.68
N ASN A 84 -13.06 0.75 17.84
CA ASN A 84 -12.47 1.81 18.66
C ASN A 84 -11.22 2.40 18.00
N ALA A 85 -10.35 1.56 17.45
CA ALA A 85 -9.16 1.98 16.72
C ALA A 85 -9.52 2.91 15.54
N LYS A 86 -10.59 2.59 14.79
CA LYS A 86 -11.11 3.46 13.72
C LYS A 86 -11.43 4.89 14.16
N LYS A 87 -11.72 5.11 15.44
CA LYS A 87 -12.08 6.42 16.01
C LYS A 87 -10.90 7.14 16.66
N THR A 88 -9.99 6.39 17.28
CA THR A 88 -8.97 6.97 18.19
C THR A 88 -7.54 6.87 17.66
N GLU A 89 -7.28 6.05 16.64
CA GLU A 89 -5.92 5.78 16.19
C GLU A 89 -5.27 7.01 15.52
N THR A 90 -4.07 7.35 15.98
CA THR A 90 -3.28 8.49 15.51
C THR A 90 -2.06 8.06 14.69
N TRP A 91 -1.77 6.75 14.62
CA TRP A 91 -0.65 6.16 13.91
C TRP A 91 0.71 6.62 14.44
N SER A 92 0.83 6.70 15.76
CA SER A 92 2.10 6.91 16.45
C SER A 92 2.78 5.59 16.82
N PRO A 93 4.12 5.50 16.80
CA PRO A 93 4.82 4.32 17.30
C PRO A 93 4.61 4.18 18.82
N ILE A 94 4.54 2.94 19.31
CA ILE A 94 4.50 2.67 20.76
C ILE A 94 5.79 3.15 21.44
N SER A 95 6.94 2.88 20.82
CA SER A 95 8.25 3.23 21.35
C SER A 95 9.29 3.38 20.23
N LYS A 96 10.55 3.71 20.59
CA LYS A 96 11.66 3.76 19.61
C LYS A 96 12.02 2.37 19.05
N SER A 97 11.83 1.32 19.85
CA SER A 97 12.02 -0.08 19.44
C SER A 97 10.77 -0.62 18.74
N ASP A 98 9.59 -0.28 19.25
CA ASP A 98 8.30 -0.80 18.80
C ASP A 98 7.62 0.22 17.90
N ARG A 99 8.05 0.23 16.64
CA ARG A 99 7.71 1.25 15.65
C ARG A 99 6.38 0.99 14.93
N TYR A 100 5.41 0.38 15.61
CA TYR A 100 4.07 0.05 15.11
C TYR A 100 2.99 0.64 16.04
N ALA A 101 1.73 0.64 15.59
CA ALA A 101 0.62 1.24 16.32
C ALA A 101 0.18 0.38 17.52
N TYR A 102 -0.25 1.04 18.61
CA TYR A 102 -0.72 0.38 19.83
C TYR A 102 -1.94 -0.52 19.59
N SER A 103 -2.90 -0.08 18.79
CA SER A 103 -4.12 -0.85 18.51
C SER A 103 -3.85 -2.19 17.82
N ALA A 104 -2.78 -2.31 17.04
CA ALA A 104 -2.36 -3.59 16.47
C ALA A 104 -1.83 -4.54 17.53
N ALA A 105 -1.08 -4.02 18.52
CA ALA A 105 -0.58 -4.83 19.63
C ALA A 105 -1.75 -5.38 20.46
N GLU A 106 -2.73 -4.53 20.77
CA GLU A 106 -3.93 -4.91 21.52
C GLU A 106 -4.72 -6.00 20.78
N LEU A 107 -4.94 -5.82 19.47
CA LEU A 107 -5.65 -6.80 18.64
C LEU A 107 -4.90 -8.14 18.55
N MET A 108 -3.59 -8.13 18.33
CA MET A 108 -2.80 -9.36 18.22
C MET A 108 -2.65 -10.09 19.56
N ASN A 109 -2.55 -9.35 20.68
CA ASN A 109 -2.55 -9.94 22.01
C ASN A 109 -3.89 -10.62 22.31
N LEU A 110 -5.02 -9.94 22.05
CA LEU A 110 -6.34 -10.55 22.22
C LEU A 110 -6.52 -11.79 21.34
N THR A 111 -6.03 -11.74 20.10
CA THR A 111 -6.09 -12.88 19.16
C THR A 111 -5.30 -14.07 19.70
N LYS A 112 -4.06 -13.84 20.15
CA LYS A 112 -3.20 -14.86 20.75
C LYS A 112 -3.80 -15.45 22.03
N GLU A 113 -4.31 -14.60 22.92
CA GLU A 113 -4.99 -15.04 24.14
C GLU A 113 -6.22 -15.89 23.79
N THR A 114 -7.01 -15.48 22.81
CA THR A 114 -8.18 -16.24 22.36
C THR A 114 -7.80 -17.62 21.87
N VAL A 115 -6.78 -17.75 21.02
CA VAL A 115 -6.31 -19.07 20.55
C VAL A 115 -5.81 -19.94 21.70
N ASN A 116 -5.07 -19.35 22.65
CA ASN A 116 -4.54 -20.09 23.81
C ASN A 116 -5.66 -20.54 24.77
N GLU A 117 -6.59 -19.65 25.11
CA GLU A 117 -7.74 -19.95 25.97
C GLU A 117 -8.64 -21.03 25.34
N PHE A 118 -8.84 -20.97 24.01
CA PHE A 118 -9.65 -21.94 23.28
C PHE A 118 -9.13 -23.38 23.49
N PHE A 119 -7.81 -23.60 23.38
CA PHE A 119 -7.22 -24.91 23.60
C PHE A 119 -7.13 -25.34 25.08
N GLN A 120 -7.39 -24.43 26.02
CA GLN A 120 -7.49 -24.74 27.45
C GLN A 120 -8.90 -25.19 27.87
N ILE A 121 -9.92 -25.05 27.00
CA ILE A 121 -11.28 -25.50 27.32
C ILE A 121 -11.28 -27.03 27.48
N PRO A 122 -11.78 -27.59 28.60
CA PRO A 122 -11.69 -29.01 28.93
C PRO A 122 -12.73 -29.87 28.17
N VAL A 123 -12.85 -29.67 26.85
CA VAL A 123 -13.78 -30.39 25.97
C VAL A 123 -13.06 -30.90 24.72
N GLY A 124 -13.66 -31.84 24.01
CA GLY A 124 -13.13 -32.32 22.73
C GLY A 124 -13.23 -31.22 21.67
N ILE A 125 -12.09 -30.72 21.20
CA ILE A 125 -12.03 -29.70 20.13
C ILE A 125 -11.92 -30.40 18.78
N THR A 126 -12.90 -30.21 17.92
CA THR A 126 -12.92 -30.74 16.55
C THR A 126 -12.16 -29.82 15.58
N GLU A 127 -11.76 -30.35 14.43
CA GLU A 127 -11.12 -29.56 13.37
C GLU A 127 -12.06 -28.45 12.84
N ASP A 128 -13.37 -28.74 12.72
CA ASP A 128 -14.37 -27.75 12.30
C ASP A 128 -14.41 -26.53 13.23
N LEU A 129 -14.34 -26.73 14.55
CA LEU A 129 -14.32 -25.61 15.50
C LEU A 129 -13.03 -24.79 15.43
N ILE A 130 -11.90 -25.42 15.10
CA ILE A 130 -10.63 -24.71 14.87
C ILE A 130 -10.77 -23.83 13.62
N LEU A 131 -11.39 -24.36 12.56
CA LEU A 131 -11.66 -23.62 11.33
C LEU A 131 -12.63 -22.45 11.58
N ASP A 132 -13.72 -22.66 12.31
CA ASP A 132 -14.68 -21.61 12.68
C ASP A 132 -14.01 -20.45 13.44
N LEU A 133 -13.17 -20.78 14.44
CA LEU A 133 -12.42 -19.78 15.18
C LEU A 133 -11.42 -19.04 14.28
N ALA A 134 -10.67 -19.79 13.47
CA ALA A 134 -9.67 -19.23 12.57
C ALA A 134 -10.28 -18.28 11.55
N GLU A 135 -11.37 -18.69 10.89
CA GLU A 135 -12.11 -17.86 9.93
C GLU A 135 -12.62 -16.58 10.58
N GLY A 136 -13.23 -16.69 11.77
CA GLY A 136 -13.70 -15.52 12.50
C GLY A 136 -12.59 -14.55 12.86
N LEU A 137 -11.44 -15.05 13.32
CA LEU A 137 -10.27 -14.22 13.63
C LEU A 137 -9.70 -13.59 12.35
N GLU A 138 -9.60 -14.36 11.25
CA GLU A 138 -9.14 -13.88 9.96
C GLU A 138 -10.00 -12.69 9.48
N GLN A 139 -11.32 -12.77 9.63
CA GLN A 139 -12.23 -11.70 9.26
C GLN A 139 -11.98 -10.41 10.07
N VAL A 140 -11.78 -10.52 11.38
CA VAL A 140 -11.47 -9.35 12.24
C VAL A 140 -10.13 -8.72 11.83
N ILE A 141 -9.13 -9.54 11.54
CA ILE A 141 -7.82 -9.08 11.08
C ILE A 141 -7.96 -8.37 9.73
N GLN A 142 -8.70 -8.93 8.77
CA GLN A 142 -8.95 -8.31 7.48
C GLN A 142 -9.66 -6.96 7.59
N GLU A 143 -10.61 -6.82 8.52
CA GLU A 143 -11.27 -5.54 8.79
C GLU A 143 -10.27 -4.48 9.28
N TYR A 144 -9.34 -4.88 10.16
CA TYR A 144 -8.28 -3.99 10.63
C TYR A 144 -7.26 -3.63 9.54
N VAL A 145 -6.90 -4.58 8.68
CA VAL A 145 -6.03 -4.36 7.51
C VAL A 145 -6.67 -3.40 6.51
N THR A 146 -7.98 -3.52 6.29
CA THR A 146 -8.75 -2.58 5.45
C THR A 146 -8.71 -1.17 6.02
N PHE A 147 -8.80 -1.03 7.35
CA PHE A 147 -8.63 0.26 8.03
C PHE A 147 -7.21 0.83 7.85
N LEU A 148 -6.16 0.01 8.00
CA LEU A 148 -4.77 0.41 7.72
C LEU A 148 -4.60 0.94 6.28
N ALA A 149 -5.17 0.22 5.31
CA ALA A 149 -5.12 0.58 3.89
C ALA A 149 -5.99 1.80 3.53
N SER A 150 -6.86 2.28 4.43
CA SER A 150 -7.70 3.45 4.20
C SER A 150 -6.89 4.75 4.32
N CYS A 151 -5.98 5.00 3.38
CA CYS A 151 -5.07 6.17 3.35
C CYS A 151 -5.21 7.04 2.09
N GLY A 152 -6.24 6.83 1.28
CA GLY A 152 -6.39 7.49 -0.02
C GLY A 152 -5.60 6.76 -1.10
N SER A 153 -5.30 7.42 -2.23
CA SER A 153 -4.52 6.81 -3.31
C SER A 153 -3.49 7.80 -3.85
N LYS A 154 -2.49 7.29 -4.60
CA LYS A 154 -1.51 8.15 -5.27
C LYS A 154 -2.12 9.22 -6.19
N GLN A 155 -3.30 8.95 -6.76
CA GLN A 155 -3.99 9.87 -7.66
C GLN A 155 -4.35 11.19 -6.98
N ASN A 156 -4.51 11.19 -5.65
CA ASN A 156 -4.79 12.39 -4.87
C ASN A 156 -3.62 13.39 -4.84
N TYR A 157 -2.40 12.94 -5.18
CA TYR A 157 -1.18 13.75 -5.13
C TYR A 157 -0.64 14.11 -6.52
N LEU A 158 -1.01 13.36 -7.56
CA LEU A 158 -0.52 13.62 -8.91
C LEU A 158 -1.13 14.91 -9.48
N PRO A 159 -0.31 15.83 -10.03
CA PRO A 159 -0.84 17.02 -10.65
C PRO A 159 -1.56 16.68 -11.97
N THR A 160 -2.63 17.42 -12.26
CA THR A 160 -3.34 17.26 -13.54
C THR A 160 -2.45 17.70 -14.70
N LEU A 161 -2.44 16.92 -15.78
CA LEU A 161 -1.64 17.23 -16.95
C LEU A 161 -2.06 18.57 -17.57
N PRO A 162 -1.13 19.53 -17.75
CA PRO A 162 -1.45 20.82 -18.34
C PRO A 162 -1.87 20.67 -19.81
N PRO A 163 -2.63 21.64 -20.35
CA PRO A 163 -2.97 21.66 -21.76
C PRO A 163 -1.72 21.74 -22.63
N LEU A 164 -1.75 21.05 -23.78
CA LEU A 164 -0.65 21.08 -24.74
C LEU A 164 -0.58 22.47 -25.38
N THR A 165 0.57 23.12 -25.22
CA THR A 165 0.85 24.43 -25.78
C THR A 165 2.25 24.43 -26.37
N ARG A 166 2.47 25.18 -27.45
CA ARG A 166 3.82 25.38 -27.99
C ARG A 166 4.51 26.53 -27.27
N CYS A 167 5.84 26.44 -27.09
CA CYS A 167 6.65 27.49 -26.49
C CYS A 167 6.37 28.88 -27.11
N ASN A 168 6.35 29.92 -26.28
CA ASN A 168 6.40 31.28 -26.78
C ASN A 168 7.87 31.71 -26.85
N LYS A 169 8.39 31.98 -28.05
CA LYS A 169 9.70 32.63 -28.14
C LYS A 169 9.49 34.06 -27.66
N ASP A 170 10.07 34.39 -26.51
CA ASP A 170 10.09 35.76 -26.01
C ASP A 170 10.64 36.66 -27.12
N SER A 171 9.77 37.48 -27.71
CA SER A 171 10.26 38.62 -28.50
C SER A 171 11.03 39.53 -27.55
N MET A 172 11.97 40.33 -28.05
CA MET A 172 12.74 41.26 -27.20
C MET A 172 11.81 42.13 -26.31
N LEU A 173 10.62 42.47 -26.81
CA LEU A 173 9.57 43.21 -26.10
C LEU A 173 8.98 42.45 -24.89
N SER A 174 8.83 41.12 -24.97
CA SER A 174 8.37 40.28 -23.85
C SER A 174 9.36 40.32 -22.67
N ARG A 175 10.67 40.30 -22.95
CA ARG A 175 11.71 40.42 -21.91
C ARG A 175 11.71 41.80 -21.25
N LEU A 176 11.43 42.87 -22.00
CA LEU A 176 11.30 44.22 -21.46
C LEU A 176 10.06 44.39 -20.58
N TRP A 177 8.91 43.81 -20.99
CA TRP A 177 7.68 43.84 -20.18
C TRP A 177 7.77 43.01 -18.89
N LYS A 178 8.45 41.85 -18.92
CA LYS A 178 8.73 41.05 -17.71
C LYS A 178 9.61 41.80 -16.70
N ARG A 179 10.49 42.70 -17.17
CA ARG A 179 11.36 43.52 -16.32
C ARG A 179 10.67 44.76 -15.73
N ALA A 180 9.46 45.06 -16.20
CA ALA A 180 8.69 46.25 -15.83
C ALA A 180 7.39 45.92 -15.05
N SER A 181 7.05 44.64 -14.86
CA SER A 181 5.81 44.23 -14.19
C SER A 181 6.01 44.17 -12.66
N PRO A 182 5.21 44.86 -11.83
CA PRO A 182 5.46 44.97 -10.38
C PRO A 182 5.02 43.75 -9.55
N CYS A 183 4.42 42.72 -10.15
CA CYS A 183 3.83 41.58 -9.44
C CYS A 183 4.82 40.42 -9.20
N GLY A 184 6.02 40.71 -8.67
CA GLY A 184 7.08 39.73 -8.37
C GLY A 184 6.99 39.04 -7.00
N VAL A 185 5.96 39.32 -6.21
CA VAL A 185 5.88 38.93 -4.78
C VAL A 185 6.01 37.40 -4.58
N ARG A 186 5.49 36.59 -5.51
CA ARG A 186 5.54 35.11 -5.41
C ARG A 186 6.89 34.51 -5.81
N ASP A 187 7.62 35.12 -6.75
CA ASP A 187 8.96 34.65 -7.14
C ASP A 187 9.99 34.99 -6.05
N GLU A 188 9.89 36.16 -5.42
CA GLU A 188 10.81 36.58 -4.35
C GLU A 188 10.65 35.74 -3.06
N GLU A 189 9.41 35.45 -2.63
CA GLU A 189 9.13 34.56 -1.48
C GLU A 189 9.57 33.10 -1.76
N MET A 190 9.36 32.61 -2.98
CA MET A 190 9.81 31.27 -3.37
C MET A 190 11.34 31.18 -3.38
N HIS A 191 12.02 32.19 -3.93
CA HIS A 191 13.48 32.26 -3.94
C HIS A 191 14.08 32.36 -2.53
N GLN A 192 13.46 33.11 -1.60
CA GLN A 192 13.91 33.17 -0.20
C GLN A 192 13.71 31.84 0.54
N THR A 193 12.55 31.21 0.38
CA THR A 193 12.24 29.90 0.99
C THR A 193 13.18 28.81 0.47
N MET A 194 13.46 28.81 -0.84
CA MET A 194 14.42 27.90 -1.45
C MET A 194 15.85 28.17 -1.00
N ALA A 195 16.25 29.44 -0.86
CA ALA A 195 17.59 29.79 -0.37
C ALA A 195 17.80 29.28 1.07
N MET A 196 16.80 29.42 1.95
CA MET A 196 16.86 28.88 3.32
C MET A 196 16.94 27.35 3.34
N GLN A 197 16.10 26.64 2.57
CA GLN A 197 16.13 25.16 2.50
C GLN A 197 17.43 24.64 1.86
N CYS A 198 18.03 25.39 0.94
CA CYS A 198 19.31 25.04 0.34
C CYS A 198 20.51 25.23 1.29
N GLN A 199 20.41 26.16 2.24
CA GLN A 199 21.44 26.44 3.24
C GLN A 199 21.38 25.46 4.42
N ASN A 200 20.18 25.12 4.90
CA ASN A 200 19.96 24.16 5.99
C ASN A 200 18.95 23.08 5.57
N PRO A 201 19.38 22.01 4.89
CA PRO A 201 18.47 20.98 4.41
C PRO A 201 17.94 20.15 5.59
N SER A 202 16.68 20.37 5.96
CA SER A 202 15.92 19.50 6.86
C SER A 202 15.03 18.54 6.05
N PRO A 203 14.59 17.41 6.64
CA PRO A 203 13.59 16.56 6.00
C PRO A 203 12.30 17.34 5.75
N SER A 204 11.71 17.19 4.57
CA SER A 204 10.41 17.76 4.22
C SER A 204 9.24 16.85 4.62
N THR A 205 9.53 15.63 5.11
CA THR A 205 8.53 14.62 5.47
C THR A 205 7.52 15.12 6.51
N SER A 206 6.26 15.28 6.09
CA SER A 206 5.17 15.72 6.97
C SER A 206 4.76 14.64 7.96
N LEU A 207 4.08 15.03 9.05
CA LEU A 207 3.51 14.08 10.01
C LEU A 207 2.59 13.07 9.34
N GLY A 208 1.77 13.51 8.37
CA GLY A 208 0.90 12.60 7.61
C GLY A 208 1.68 11.51 6.85
N THR A 209 2.85 11.83 6.31
CA THR A 209 3.73 10.83 5.65
C THR A 209 4.37 9.90 6.68
N GLN A 210 4.77 10.43 7.84
CA GLN A 210 5.28 9.60 8.94
C GLN A 210 4.23 8.61 9.46
N CYS A 211 2.96 9.03 9.58
CA CYS A 211 1.85 8.14 9.94
C CYS A 211 1.72 6.98 8.95
N LEU A 212 1.92 7.19 7.64
CA LEU A 212 1.89 6.12 6.64
C LEU A 212 3.06 5.13 6.83
N TYR A 213 4.23 5.60 7.25
CA TYR A 213 5.34 4.71 7.61
C TYR A 213 5.03 3.85 8.84
N ILE A 214 4.35 4.42 9.85
CA ILE A 214 3.91 3.63 11.01
C ILE A 214 2.85 2.60 10.61
N ARG A 215 1.93 2.94 9.71
CA ARG A 215 0.98 1.96 9.14
C ARG A 215 1.71 0.81 8.43
N LEU A 216 2.75 1.11 7.64
CA LEU A 216 3.55 0.09 6.96
C LEU A 216 4.28 -0.83 7.95
N ASN A 217 4.90 -0.27 9.00
CA ASN A 217 5.48 -1.09 10.08
C ASN A 217 4.42 -1.93 10.79
N THR A 218 3.22 -1.39 10.98
CA THR A 218 2.10 -2.09 11.62
C THR A 218 1.64 -3.28 10.79
N LEU A 219 1.58 -3.16 9.47
CA LEU A 219 1.30 -4.28 8.58
C LEU A 219 2.37 -5.38 8.69
N ASN A 220 3.65 -5.03 8.69
CA ASN A 220 4.74 -5.99 8.89
C ASN A 220 4.70 -6.67 10.29
N TYR A 221 4.28 -5.92 11.32
CA TYR A 221 4.03 -6.47 12.65
C TYR A 221 2.92 -7.54 12.62
N LEU A 222 1.80 -7.29 11.91
CA LEU A 222 0.71 -8.25 11.75
C LEU A 222 1.18 -9.55 11.07
N ILE A 223 1.94 -9.45 9.96
CA ILE A 223 2.51 -10.62 9.26
C ILE A 223 3.26 -11.52 10.25
N SER A 224 4.14 -10.92 11.07
CA SER A 224 4.96 -11.66 12.02
C SER A 224 4.13 -12.40 13.08
N HIS A 225 2.99 -11.83 13.50
CA HIS A 225 2.11 -12.41 14.51
C HIS A 225 1.18 -13.47 13.92
N ILE A 226 0.68 -13.27 12.71
CA ILE A 226 -0.14 -14.24 11.98
C ILE A 226 0.63 -15.54 11.76
N HIS A 227 1.90 -15.48 11.36
CA HIS A 227 2.73 -16.67 11.23
C HIS A 227 2.89 -17.45 12.54
N ALA A 228 2.90 -16.78 13.70
CA ALA A 228 2.95 -17.44 15.00
C ALA A 228 1.59 -18.09 15.37
N LEU A 229 0.48 -17.44 15.02
CA LEU A 229 -0.87 -17.96 15.22
C LEU A 229 -1.12 -19.20 14.36
N ASP A 230 -0.76 -19.16 13.08
CA ASP A 230 -0.84 -20.30 12.14
C ASP A 230 -0.14 -21.55 12.73
N LYS A 231 1.08 -21.37 13.24
CA LYS A 231 1.82 -22.47 13.89
C LYS A 231 1.11 -23.00 15.13
N THR A 232 0.52 -22.12 15.94
CA THR A 232 -0.19 -22.52 17.16
C THR A 232 -1.43 -23.34 16.83
N LEU A 233 -2.19 -22.95 15.81
CA LEU A 233 -3.35 -23.71 15.34
C LEU A 233 -2.94 -25.05 14.72
N ALA A 234 -1.85 -25.07 13.93
CA ALA A 234 -1.38 -26.27 13.25
C ALA A 234 -0.75 -27.32 14.18
N LEU A 235 -0.12 -26.91 15.28
CA LEU A 235 0.57 -27.81 16.22
C LEU A 235 -0.35 -28.40 17.30
N SER A 236 -1.65 -28.05 17.32
CA SER A 236 -2.55 -28.43 18.40
C SER A 236 -2.79 -29.94 18.48
N PRO A 237 -2.38 -30.61 19.58
CA PRO A 237 -2.46 -32.07 19.72
C PRO A 237 -3.79 -32.46 20.34
N ARG A 238 -4.88 -32.46 19.55
CA ARG A 238 -6.19 -33.03 19.99
C ARG A 238 -7.19 -33.32 18.86
N VAL A 239 -6.76 -33.36 17.60
CA VAL A 239 -7.63 -33.79 16.50
C VAL A 239 -7.91 -35.28 16.64
N LEU A 240 -9.06 -35.61 17.25
CA LEU A 240 -9.69 -36.90 17.06
C LEU A 240 -10.11 -36.94 15.58
N THR A 241 -9.46 -37.83 14.84
CA THR A 241 -9.70 -38.19 13.43
C THR A 241 -9.12 -37.28 12.33
N ARG A 242 -7.98 -37.71 11.77
CA ARG A 242 -7.87 -38.01 10.33
C ARG A 242 -6.71 -38.97 10.11
N ASN A 243 -6.98 -40.09 9.45
CA ASN A 243 -5.98 -41.07 9.04
C ASN A 243 -4.82 -40.36 8.32
N ARG A 244 -3.63 -40.39 8.94
CA ARG A 244 -2.37 -39.74 8.50
C ARG A 244 -1.80 -40.25 7.15
N ASN A 245 -2.55 -41.03 6.36
CA ASN A 245 -2.01 -41.76 5.21
C ASN A 245 -2.18 -41.05 3.85
N GLN A 246 -2.49 -39.75 3.79
CA GLN A 246 -2.71 -39.04 2.50
C GLN A 246 -1.96 -37.71 2.30
N GLN A 247 -0.97 -37.37 3.13
CA GLN A 247 -0.31 -36.04 3.09
C GLN A 247 1.12 -36.05 2.53
N GLN A 248 1.40 -36.79 1.45
CA GLN A 248 2.70 -36.70 0.78
C GLN A 248 2.77 -35.66 -0.36
N TYR A 249 1.66 -35.01 -0.74
CA TYR A 249 1.65 -34.03 -1.85
C TYR A 249 0.78 -32.78 -1.64
N ALA A 250 0.29 -32.50 -0.42
CA ALA A 250 -0.50 -31.31 -0.16
C ALA A 250 0.40 -30.11 0.16
N THR A 251 0.18 -28.98 -0.51
CA THR A 251 0.74 -27.67 -0.13
C THR A 251 0.47 -27.38 1.35
N PRO A 252 1.37 -26.70 2.08
CA PRO A 252 1.13 -26.35 3.48
C PRO A 252 -0.16 -25.52 3.60
N PHE A 253 -1.13 -26.01 4.35
CA PHE A 253 -2.36 -25.28 4.65
C PHE A 253 -2.07 -24.14 5.65
N SER A 254 -2.57 -22.94 5.38
CA SER A 254 -2.49 -21.77 6.28
C SER A 254 -3.91 -21.32 6.62
N TYR A 255 -4.18 -21.12 7.91
CA TYR A 255 -5.48 -20.69 8.40
C TYR A 255 -5.78 -19.22 8.09
N PHE A 256 -4.72 -18.43 7.81
CA PHE A 256 -4.79 -17.00 7.60
C PHE A 256 -4.31 -16.58 6.19
N GLU A 257 -4.48 -17.44 5.19
CA GLU A 257 -4.03 -17.19 3.82
C GLU A 257 -4.63 -15.88 3.24
N ARG A 258 -5.93 -15.63 3.44
CA ARG A 258 -6.59 -14.43 2.91
C ARG A 258 -6.15 -13.19 3.67
N ALA A 259 -5.91 -13.28 4.97
CA ALA A 259 -5.34 -12.18 5.74
C ALA A 259 -3.92 -11.84 5.27
N ASN A 260 -3.05 -12.83 5.06
CA ASN A 260 -1.70 -12.63 4.53
C ASN A 260 -1.73 -11.94 3.14
N GLY A 261 -2.59 -12.40 2.23
CA GLY A 261 -2.79 -11.76 0.94
C GLY A 261 -3.27 -10.31 1.06
N SER A 262 -4.22 -10.05 1.96
CA SER A 262 -4.74 -8.70 2.22
C SER A 262 -3.68 -7.77 2.80
N ILE A 263 -2.83 -8.27 3.70
CA ILE A 263 -1.74 -7.48 4.28
C ILE A 263 -0.70 -7.14 3.23
N GLN A 264 -0.33 -8.09 2.35
CA GLN A 264 0.62 -7.80 1.27
C GLN A 264 0.08 -6.72 0.32
N ALA A 265 -1.20 -6.82 -0.08
CA ALA A 265 -1.84 -5.80 -0.89
C ALA A 265 -1.90 -4.43 -0.19
N ALA A 266 -2.15 -4.42 1.12
CA ALA A 266 -2.13 -3.20 1.92
C ALA A 266 -0.71 -2.60 2.04
N CYS A 267 0.34 -3.43 2.17
CA CYS A 267 1.73 -2.98 2.16
C CYS A 267 2.07 -2.26 0.85
N ASP A 268 1.71 -2.87 -0.29
CA ASP A 268 1.94 -2.29 -1.61
C ASP A 268 1.18 -0.95 -1.75
N HIS A 269 -0.08 -0.91 -1.34
CA HIS A 269 -0.91 0.29 -1.43
C HIS A 269 -0.44 1.45 -0.52
N VAL A 270 -0.13 1.15 0.75
CA VAL A 270 0.32 2.16 1.73
C VAL A 270 1.69 2.69 1.35
N SER A 271 2.61 1.83 0.90
CA SER A 271 3.95 2.25 0.46
C SER A 271 3.90 3.13 -0.79
N GLU A 272 3.06 2.80 -1.79
CA GLU A 272 2.83 3.64 -2.96
C GLU A 272 2.25 5.01 -2.55
N THR A 273 1.20 5.01 -1.72
CA THR A 273 0.55 6.25 -1.27
C THR A 273 1.53 7.15 -0.48
N ALA A 274 2.35 6.56 0.39
CA ALA A 274 3.37 7.28 1.15
C ALA A 274 4.44 7.90 0.24
N ALA A 275 4.91 7.16 -0.77
CA ALA A 275 5.90 7.64 -1.71
C ALA A 275 5.40 8.82 -2.55
N TYR A 276 4.19 8.73 -3.09
CA TYR A 276 3.63 9.82 -3.91
C TYR A 276 3.29 11.04 -3.06
N ARG A 277 2.81 10.85 -1.83
CA ARG A 277 2.66 11.95 -0.87
C ARG A 277 4.01 12.62 -0.60
N LEU A 278 5.06 11.86 -0.29
CA LEU A 278 6.39 12.42 -0.03
C LEU A 278 6.91 13.24 -1.20
N ILE A 279 6.80 12.71 -2.43
CA ILE A 279 7.39 13.33 -3.60
C ILE A 279 6.56 14.49 -4.14
N PHE A 280 5.25 14.32 -4.31
CA PHE A 280 4.37 15.29 -4.96
C PHE A 280 3.67 16.25 -4.01
N LEU A 281 3.65 15.99 -2.70
CA LEU A 281 3.14 16.93 -1.71
C LEU A 281 4.28 17.51 -0.86
N ASP A 282 4.98 16.67 -0.10
CA ASP A 282 5.97 17.16 0.88
C ASP A 282 7.22 17.76 0.20
N THR A 283 7.66 17.19 -0.92
CA THR A 283 8.84 17.66 -1.68
C THR A 283 8.46 18.54 -2.89
N ASN A 284 7.17 18.87 -3.06
CA ASN A 284 6.64 19.55 -4.24
C ASN A 284 7.40 20.83 -4.56
N LEU A 285 7.59 21.69 -3.55
CA LEU A 285 8.24 23.00 -3.69
C LEU A 285 9.63 22.88 -4.34
N VAL A 286 10.46 21.95 -3.85
CA VAL A 286 11.86 21.80 -4.30
C VAL A 286 11.95 20.96 -5.58
N PHE A 287 11.08 19.97 -5.73
CA PHE A 287 11.15 19.03 -6.85
C PHE A 287 10.31 19.50 -8.03
N TYR A 288 8.98 19.58 -7.88
CA TYR A 288 8.08 19.83 -8.99
C TYR A 288 7.84 21.31 -9.26
N GLU A 289 7.96 22.23 -8.30
CA GLU A 289 7.73 23.66 -8.54
C GLU A 289 8.97 24.40 -9.03
N SER A 290 10.18 23.96 -8.68
CA SER A 290 11.39 24.77 -8.89
C SER A 290 12.49 24.14 -9.74
N LEU A 291 12.56 22.81 -9.88
CA LEU A 291 13.50 22.17 -10.81
C LEU A 291 13.31 22.73 -12.23
N TYR A 292 14.41 23.17 -12.85
CA TYR A 292 14.49 23.76 -14.19
C TYR A 292 13.65 25.02 -14.44
N ILE A 293 13.13 25.67 -13.39
CA ILE A 293 12.51 27.00 -13.55
C ILE A 293 13.59 28.01 -13.97
N GLY A 294 13.31 28.82 -14.99
CA GLY A 294 14.27 29.80 -15.50
C GLY A 294 15.39 29.21 -16.37
N GLY A 295 15.42 27.88 -16.55
CA GLY A 295 16.39 27.16 -17.38
C GLY A 295 17.09 26.02 -16.65
N VAL A 296 17.65 25.09 -17.42
CA VAL A 296 18.32 23.89 -16.87
C VAL A 296 19.60 24.27 -16.12
N ALA A 297 20.42 25.14 -16.70
CA ALA A 297 21.69 25.55 -16.08
C ALA A 297 21.52 26.32 -14.76
N SER A 298 20.44 27.09 -14.61
CA SER A 298 20.20 27.93 -13.43
C SER A 298 19.59 27.14 -12.27
N SER A 299 18.76 26.14 -12.57
CA SER A 299 17.94 25.46 -11.56
C SER A 299 18.12 23.95 -11.63
N ARG A 300 19.34 23.50 -11.34
CA ARG A 300 19.77 22.09 -11.41
C ARG A 300 19.18 21.24 -10.27
N ILE A 301 19.25 19.92 -10.39
CA ILE A 301 18.65 18.96 -9.44
C ILE A 301 19.23 18.96 -8.02
N ARG A 302 20.39 19.59 -7.79
CA ARG A 302 21.14 19.49 -6.52
C ARG A 302 20.30 19.75 -5.25
N PRO A 303 19.38 20.74 -5.18
CA PRO A 303 18.50 20.94 -4.02
C PRO A 303 17.60 19.75 -3.75
N VAL A 304 17.00 19.17 -4.80
CA VAL A 304 16.15 17.96 -4.72
C VAL A 304 16.95 16.81 -4.13
N ILE A 305 18.17 16.59 -4.62
CA ILE A 305 19.06 15.53 -4.13
C ILE A 305 19.33 15.68 -2.63
N ARG A 306 19.56 16.90 -2.14
CA ARG A 306 19.81 17.15 -0.71
C ARG A 306 18.59 16.80 0.14
N ILE A 307 17.41 17.26 -0.25
CA ILE A 307 16.16 17.00 0.50
C ILE A 307 15.79 15.52 0.47
N LEU A 308 15.90 14.86 -0.69
CA LEU A 308 15.65 13.42 -0.80
C LEU A 308 16.56 12.60 0.12
N LYS A 309 17.84 12.95 0.23
CA LYS A 309 18.76 12.28 1.19
C LYS A 309 18.28 12.43 2.63
N GLN A 310 17.84 13.63 3.02
CA GLN A 310 17.30 13.87 4.37
C GLN A 310 16.02 13.07 4.62
N ASN A 311 15.12 13.03 3.64
CA ASN A 311 13.88 12.26 3.73
C ASN A 311 14.14 10.76 3.84
N LEU A 312 15.10 10.22 3.07
CA LEU A 312 15.49 8.82 3.15
C LEU A 312 16.15 8.47 4.49
N MET A 313 17.00 9.34 5.05
CA MET A 313 17.57 9.13 6.39
C MET A 313 16.49 9.10 7.48
N LEU A 314 15.51 10.02 7.40
CA LEU A 314 14.38 10.00 8.32
C LEU A 314 13.52 8.73 8.15
N LEU A 315 13.28 8.31 6.91
CA LEU A 315 12.56 7.07 6.61
C LEU A 315 13.26 5.86 7.25
N THR A 316 14.57 5.72 7.13
CA THR A 316 15.32 4.59 7.73
C THR A 316 15.27 4.60 9.26
N ASN A 317 15.07 5.77 9.88
CA ASN A 317 14.90 5.90 11.33
C ASN A 317 13.50 5.49 11.80
N ILE A 318 12.47 5.63 10.95
CA ILE A 318 11.08 5.29 11.29
C ILE A 318 10.76 3.84 10.89
N LEU A 319 11.14 3.42 9.69
CA LEU A 319 10.81 2.11 9.16
C LEU A 319 11.74 1.00 9.68
N THR A 320 11.17 -0.18 9.86
CA THR A 320 11.93 -1.42 10.11
C THR A 320 12.65 -1.88 8.85
N ASN A 321 13.78 -2.60 9.00
CA ASN A 321 14.58 -3.07 7.86
C ASN A 321 13.75 -3.88 6.84
N GLN A 322 12.76 -4.66 7.29
CA GLN A 322 11.88 -5.46 6.42
C GLN A 322 11.01 -4.58 5.50
N THR A 323 10.59 -3.42 5.97
CA THR A 323 9.69 -2.50 5.23
C THR A 323 10.42 -1.44 4.40
N GLN A 324 11.70 -1.19 4.70
CA GLN A 324 12.50 -0.17 4.00
C GLN A 324 12.66 -0.48 2.51
N ALA A 325 12.88 -1.75 2.15
CA ALA A 325 13.05 -2.17 0.76
C ALA A 325 11.86 -1.74 -0.12
N LEU A 326 10.65 -2.02 0.35
CA LEU A 326 9.41 -1.70 -0.35
C LEU A 326 9.20 -0.17 -0.42
N ALA A 327 9.35 0.54 0.69
CA ALA A 327 9.16 1.99 0.72
C ALA A 327 10.18 2.74 -0.18
N ILE A 328 11.45 2.34 -0.17
CA ILE A 328 12.49 2.94 -1.01
C ILE A 328 12.22 2.65 -2.49
N LYS A 329 11.73 1.45 -2.84
CA LYS A 329 11.32 1.13 -4.21
C LYS A 329 10.21 2.07 -4.70
N GLU A 330 9.17 2.28 -3.90
CA GLU A 330 8.08 3.18 -4.29
C GLU A 330 8.51 4.65 -4.34
N ILE A 331 9.41 5.10 -3.46
CA ILE A 331 10.01 6.45 -3.54
C ILE A 331 10.86 6.60 -4.79
N THR A 332 11.58 5.54 -5.20
CA THR A 332 12.36 5.52 -6.44
C THR A 332 11.45 5.76 -7.65
N LYS A 333 10.35 4.99 -7.74
CA LYS A 333 9.34 5.14 -8.78
C LYS A 333 8.73 6.54 -8.82
N ALA A 334 8.24 7.02 -7.67
CA ALA A 334 7.61 8.33 -7.57
C ALA A 334 8.59 9.46 -7.93
N SER A 335 9.87 9.34 -7.56
CA SER A 335 10.91 10.33 -7.90
C SER A 335 11.21 10.37 -9.39
N PHE A 336 11.28 9.21 -10.06
CA PHE A 336 11.47 9.16 -11.51
C PHE A 336 10.24 9.68 -12.25
N GLU A 337 9.04 9.37 -11.78
CA GLU A 337 7.81 9.93 -12.34
C GLU A 337 7.75 11.45 -12.16
N ALA A 338 8.09 11.98 -10.99
CA ALA A 338 8.18 13.42 -10.76
C ALA A 338 9.19 14.10 -11.69
N PHE A 339 10.36 13.48 -11.91
CA PHE A 339 11.34 13.98 -12.88
C PHE A 339 10.76 14.03 -14.30
N LEU A 340 10.03 13.01 -14.74
CA LEU A 340 9.35 13.02 -16.04
C LEU A 340 8.21 14.03 -16.11
N MET A 341 7.46 14.21 -15.03
CA MET A 341 6.42 15.23 -14.94
C MET A 341 7.02 16.64 -15.08
N VAL A 342 8.20 16.90 -14.52
CA VAL A 342 8.92 18.16 -14.71
C VAL A 342 9.29 18.39 -16.18
N LEU A 343 9.72 17.35 -16.90
CA LEU A 343 10.15 17.44 -18.30
C LEU A 343 8.97 17.53 -19.30
N LEU A 344 7.89 16.79 -19.07
CA LEU A 344 6.81 16.58 -20.06
C LEU A 344 5.49 17.29 -19.72
N ALA A 345 5.30 17.63 -18.45
CA ALA A 345 4.08 18.20 -17.91
C ALA A 345 4.37 19.42 -17.01
N GLY A 346 5.55 20.03 -17.17
CA GLY A 346 5.99 21.14 -16.35
C GLY A 346 5.23 22.44 -16.62
N VAL A 347 5.34 23.37 -15.69
CA VAL A 347 4.74 24.71 -15.80
C VAL A 347 5.23 25.48 -17.04
N PRO A 348 4.45 26.47 -17.53
CA PRO A 348 4.78 27.27 -18.71
C PRO A 348 6.20 27.86 -18.78
N SER A 349 6.82 28.15 -17.64
CA SER A 349 8.18 28.69 -17.52
C SER A 349 9.29 27.68 -17.85
N ARG A 350 8.98 26.39 -18.00
CA ARG A 350 9.94 25.35 -18.43
C ARG A 350 9.97 25.20 -19.94
N ASN A 351 11.14 25.48 -20.49
CA ASN A 351 11.47 25.24 -21.88
C ASN A 351 12.87 24.59 -21.97
N PHE A 352 13.08 23.75 -22.97
CA PHE A 352 14.29 22.96 -23.12
C PHE A 352 14.86 23.09 -24.53
N ASN A 353 16.18 23.15 -24.61
CA ASN A 353 16.95 23.09 -25.84
C ASN A 353 17.61 21.71 -25.96
N ARG A 354 18.08 21.36 -27.15
CA ARG A 354 18.84 20.11 -27.34
C ARG A 354 20.14 20.12 -26.54
N SER A 355 20.78 21.27 -26.41
CA SER A 355 22.00 21.46 -25.61
C SER A 355 21.82 21.20 -24.12
N ASP A 356 20.58 21.21 -23.61
CA ASP A 356 20.32 20.95 -22.20
C ASP A 356 20.35 19.45 -21.86
N TYR A 357 20.38 18.57 -22.87
CA TYR A 357 20.32 17.13 -22.73
C TYR A 357 21.39 16.57 -21.78
N GLU A 358 22.66 16.96 -21.96
CA GLU A 358 23.77 16.43 -21.15
C GLU A 358 23.58 16.77 -19.65
N MET A 359 23.11 17.98 -19.34
CA MET A 359 22.82 18.39 -17.97
C MET A 359 21.61 17.66 -17.38
N ILE A 360 20.57 17.43 -18.17
CA ILE A 360 19.38 16.66 -17.75
C ILE A 360 19.76 15.20 -17.48
N GLU A 361 20.58 14.61 -18.35
CA GLU A 361 21.08 13.25 -18.19
C GLU A 361 21.95 13.13 -16.94
N GLU A 362 22.91 14.04 -16.73
CA GLU A 362 23.76 14.09 -15.53
C GLU A 362 22.92 14.21 -14.24
N ASP A 363 21.91 15.08 -14.25
CA ASP A 363 21.00 15.28 -13.13
C ASP A 363 20.21 14.00 -12.82
N PHE A 364 19.69 13.32 -13.85
CA PHE A 364 19.00 12.05 -13.67
C PHE A 364 19.91 10.94 -13.16
N GLN A 365 21.16 10.86 -13.63
CA GLN A 365 22.13 9.91 -13.08
C GLN A 365 22.43 10.21 -11.60
N SER A 366 22.48 11.49 -11.23
CA SER A 366 22.66 11.92 -9.84
C SER A 366 21.48 11.51 -8.95
N LEU A 367 20.24 11.64 -9.44
CA LEU A 367 19.04 11.16 -8.77
C LEU A 367 19.08 9.64 -8.57
N LYS A 368 19.34 8.89 -9.66
CA LYS A 368 19.44 7.43 -9.63
C LYS A 368 20.51 6.94 -8.64
N ARG A 369 21.64 7.65 -8.54
CA ARG A 369 22.74 7.29 -7.62
C ARG A 369 22.32 7.32 -6.16
N ILE A 370 21.41 8.21 -5.75
CA ILE A 370 20.88 8.22 -4.36
C ILE A 370 20.33 6.84 -4.00
N PHE A 371 19.51 6.26 -4.87
CA PHE A 371 18.85 4.99 -4.61
C PHE A 371 19.80 3.79 -4.65
N TYR A 372 20.93 3.90 -5.34
CA TYR A 372 22.01 2.89 -5.21
C TYR A 372 22.70 2.97 -3.85
N THR A 373 22.96 4.17 -3.34
CA THR A 373 23.63 4.36 -2.05
C THR A 373 22.73 3.99 -0.87
N PHE A 374 21.46 4.40 -0.89
CA PHE A 374 20.49 4.02 0.15
C PHE A 374 19.94 2.58 -0.03
N GLY A 375 20.06 2.02 -1.23
CA GLY A 375 19.69 0.64 -1.53
C GLY A 375 20.72 -0.38 -1.07
N GLU A 376 21.94 0.03 -0.72
CA GLU A 376 23.00 -0.87 -0.24
C GLU A 376 22.60 -1.48 1.12
N GLY A 377 21.97 -2.66 1.08
CA GLY A 377 21.40 -3.36 2.23
C GLY A 377 19.88 -3.60 2.18
N SER A 378 19.14 -2.84 1.35
CA SER A 378 17.66 -2.89 1.31
C SER A 378 17.05 -3.02 -0.09
N LEU A 379 17.66 -2.47 -1.14
CA LEU A 379 17.13 -2.49 -2.52
C LEU A 379 18.21 -2.86 -3.53
N SER A 380 17.96 -3.89 -4.35
CA SER A 380 18.96 -4.32 -5.34
C SER A 380 19.17 -3.27 -6.45
N LYS A 381 20.41 -3.14 -6.93
CA LYS A 381 20.75 -2.23 -8.04
C LYS A 381 19.96 -2.55 -9.32
N ASN A 382 19.59 -3.82 -9.52
CA ASN A 382 18.79 -4.26 -10.66
C ASN A 382 17.37 -3.69 -10.61
N VAL A 383 16.73 -3.65 -9.44
CA VAL A 383 15.39 -3.05 -9.29
C VAL A 383 15.44 -1.56 -9.62
N VAL A 384 16.39 -0.81 -9.07
CA VAL A 384 16.56 0.63 -9.40
C VAL A 384 16.79 0.83 -10.89
N GLN A 385 17.58 -0.06 -11.52
CA GLN A 385 17.87 0.02 -12.95
C GLN A 385 16.62 -0.24 -13.80
N GLN A 386 15.79 -1.20 -13.43
CA GLN A 386 14.51 -1.53 -14.06
C GLN A 386 13.53 -0.36 -13.97
N GLU A 387 13.35 0.21 -12.77
CA GLU A 387 12.45 1.36 -12.58
C GLU A 387 12.93 2.60 -13.37
N ALA A 388 14.24 2.73 -13.62
CA ALA A 388 14.81 3.84 -14.38
C ALA A 388 14.66 3.71 -15.90
N GLU A 389 14.38 2.54 -16.46
CA GLU A 389 14.43 2.32 -17.92
C GLU A 389 13.48 3.23 -18.69
N LYS A 390 12.24 3.33 -18.22
CA LYS A 390 11.22 4.21 -18.79
C LYS A 390 11.69 5.67 -18.80
N ALA A 391 12.25 6.14 -17.69
CA ALA A 391 12.73 7.51 -17.58
C ALA A 391 13.94 7.78 -18.49
N LYS A 392 14.90 6.85 -18.57
CA LYS A 392 16.04 6.94 -19.51
C LYS A 392 15.58 7.02 -20.96
N GLY A 393 14.61 6.19 -21.34
CA GLY A 393 14.03 6.21 -22.68
C GLY A 393 13.47 7.59 -23.02
N VAL A 394 12.68 8.19 -22.14
CA VAL A 394 12.15 9.54 -22.35
C VAL A 394 13.24 10.61 -22.38
N ILE A 395 14.20 10.55 -21.46
CA ILE A 395 15.32 11.51 -21.41
C ILE A 395 16.13 11.46 -22.71
N SER A 396 16.31 10.29 -23.32
CA SER A 396 17.01 10.18 -24.61
C SER A 396 16.34 10.98 -25.74
N LEU A 397 15.01 11.14 -25.72
CA LEU A 397 14.28 12.00 -26.67
C LEU A 397 14.69 13.48 -26.52
N MET A 398 15.13 13.89 -25.32
CA MET A 398 15.58 15.26 -25.09
C MET A 398 16.85 15.60 -25.88
N GLY A 399 17.68 14.60 -26.21
CA GLY A 399 18.94 14.74 -26.98
C GLY A 399 18.78 14.62 -28.50
N GLN A 400 17.64 14.14 -28.98
CA GLN A 400 17.36 14.02 -30.42
C GLN A 400 17.22 15.38 -31.11
N THR A 401 17.42 15.38 -32.42
CA THR A 401 17.15 16.55 -33.27
C THR A 401 15.64 16.79 -33.38
N THR A 402 15.26 18.03 -33.66
CA THR A 402 13.84 18.38 -33.82
C THR A 402 13.23 17.68 -35.04
N GLU A 403 14.03 17.51 -36.09
CA GLU A 403 13.70 16.78 -37.31
C GLU A 403 13.35 15.33 -37.00
N GLN A 404 14.22 14.63 -36.26
CA GLN A 404 13.99 13.23 -35.87
C GLN A 404 12.74 13.09 -35.01
N LEU A 405 12.53 13.98 -34.03
CA LEU A 405 11.34 13.96 -33.19
C LEU A 405 10.05 14.16 -33.99
N ILE A 406 10.08 15.00 -35.03
CA ILE A 406 8.94 15.21 -35.93
C ILE A 406 8.68 13.97 -36.79
N GLU A 407 9.73 13.37 -37.34
CA GLU A 407 9.66 12.14 -38.12
C GLU A 407 9.09 10.98 -37.28
N ASP A 408 9.71 10.70 -36.12
CA ASP A 408 9.29 9.65 -35.19
C ASP A 408 7.83 9.86 -34.75
N PHE A 409 7.46 11.09 -34.38
CA PHE A 409 6.07 11.42 -34.03
C PHE A 409 5.11 11.15 -35.19
N SER A 410 5.49 11.51 -36.41
CA SER A 410 4.66 11.36 -37.59
C SER A 410 4.46 9.88 -37.94
N ILE A 411 5.53 9.08 -37.91
CA ILE A 411 5.49 7.62 -38.13
C ILE A 411 4.55 6.97 -37.12
N VAL A 412 4.81 7.17 -35.83
CA VAL A 412 4.03 6.51 -34.76
C VAL A 412 2.56 6.94 -34.79
N THR A 413 2.27 8.21 -35.06
CA THR A 413 0.89 8.71 -35.15
C THR A 413 0.16 8.16 -36.38
N CYS A 414 0.86 8.03 -37.50
CA CYS A 414 0.30 7.49 -38.75
C CYS A 414 0.02 5.99 -38.64
N ASP A 415 0.95 5.22 -38.08
CA ASP A 415 0.80 3.79 -37.83
C ASP A 415 -0.36 3.50 -36.87
N THR A 416 -0.48 4.29 -35.80
CA THR A 416 -1.57 4.14 -34.81
C THR A 416 -2.95 4.45 -35.40
N ASN A 417 -3.02 5.30 -36.43
CA ASN A 417 -4.26 5.74 -37.05
C ASN A 417 -4.54 5.09 -38.41
N GLY A 418 -3.65 4.24 -38.93
CA GLY A 418 -3.79 3.59 -40.24
C GLY A 418 -3.75 4.56 -41.42
N ILE A 419 -3.14 5.73 -41.26
CA ILE A 419 -3.07 6.80 -42.27
C ILE A 419 -1.65 6.85 -42.83
N GLY A 420 -1.46 6.87 -44.16
CA GLY A 420 -0.14 7.06 -44.75
C GLY A 420 0.37 8.50 -44.62
N PHE A 421 1.59 8.70 -44.13
CA PHE A 421 2.20 10.03 -44.01
C PHE A 421 2.62 10.59 -45.38
N THR A 422 2.17 11.80 -45.74
CA THR A 422 2.53 12.44 -47.03
C THR A 422 3.29 13.76 -46.91
N GLY A 423 3.86 14.07 -45.74
CA GLY A 423 4.82 15.17 -45.57
C GLY A 423 4.41 16.32 -44.63
N ILE A 424 5.31 17.31 -44.51
CA ILE A 424 5.16 18.46 -43.61
C ILE A 424 4.03 19.38 -44.11
N GLY A 425 2.99 19.56 -43.29
CA GLY A 425 1.84 20.44 -43.58
C GLY A 425 0.48 19.75 -43.56
N GLN A 426 0.46 18.41 -43.52
CA GLN A 426 -0.76 17.64 -43.30
C GLN A 426 -1.19 17.70 -41.83
N LYS A 427 -2.50 17.80 -41.59
CA LYS A 427 -3.06 17.84 -40.24
C LYS A 427 -2.91 16.46 -39.60
N LEU A 428 -2.19 16.37 -38.48
CA LEU A 428 -2.03 15.12 -37.73
C LEU A 428 -3.09 15.03 -36.62
N PRO A 429 -3.62 13.83 -36.34
CA PRO A 429 -4.57 13.63 -35.24
C PRO A 429 -3.87 13.84 -33.88
N MET A 430 -4.65 14.27 -32.89
CA MET A 430 -4.14 14.43 -31.52
C MET A 430 -4.00 13.05 -30.88
N PRO A 431 -2.82 12.65 -30.36
CA PRO A 431 -2.64 11.36 -29.72
C PRO A 431 -3.43 11.28 -28.40
N PRO A 432 -3.99 10.11 -28.05
CA PRO A 432 -4.66 9.91 -26.77
C PRO A 432 -3.70 10.12 -25.60
N LYS A 433 -4.23 10.52 -24.44
CA LYS A 433 -3.45 10.55 -23.19
C LYS A 433 -3.41 9.11 -22.65
N THR A 434 -2.31 8.41 -22.92
CA THR A 434 -2.10 7.00 -22.50
C THR A 434 -1.83 6.84 -21.00
N GLY A 435 -1.59 7.94 -20.28
CA GLY A 435 -1.34 7.93 -18.83
C GLY A 435 0.02 7.32 -18.44
N SER A 436 0.86 6.97 -19.41
CA SER A 436 2.16 6.36 -19.20
C SER A 436 3.19 6.95 -20.15
N TRP A 437 4.27 7.49 -19.60
CA TRP A 437 5.39 8.00 -20.39
C TRP A 437 6.17 6.86 -21.07
N ASN A 438 6.42 6.95 -22.36
CA ASN A 438 7.26 5.98 -23.08
C ASN A 438 7.95 6.66 -24.27
N ARG A 439 9.18 6.27 -24.59
CA ARG A 439 9.90 6.81 -25.76
C ARG A 439 9.15 6.61 -27.08
N SER A 440 8.37 5.54 -27.19
CA SER A 440 7.60 5.19 -28.40
C SER A 440 6.14 5.65 -28.32
N ASP A 441 5.74 6.33 -27.24
CA ASP A 441 4.38 6.85 -27.09
C ASP A 441 4.26 8.22 -27.80
N PRO A 442 3.30 8.40 -28.72
CA PRO A 442 3.19 9.64 -29.50
C PRO A 442 2.83 10.84 -28.62
N ASN A 443 2.10 10.65 -27.50
CA ASN A 443 1.81 11.73 -26.56
C ASN A 443 3.09 12.24 -25.86
N THR A 444 4.01 11.33 -25.53
CA THR A 444 5.30 11.62 -24.92
C THR A 444 6.18 12.42 -25.88
N ILE A 445 6.34 11.97 -27.13
CA ILE A 445 7.13 12.69 -28.15
C ILE A 445 6.53 14.08 -28.40
N LEU A 446 5.20 14.18 -28.50
CA LEU A 446 4.50 15.45 -28.66
C LEU A 446 4.78 16.41 -27.51
N ARG A 447 4.82 15.93 -26.26
CA ARG A 447 5.15 16.75 -25.08
C ARG A 447 6.60 17.22 -25.10
N VAL A 448 7.55 16.39 -25.51
CA VAL A 448 8.94 16.81 -25.73
C VAL A 448 8.99 17.95 -26.75
N LEU A 449 8.29 17.82 -27.88
CA LEU A 449 8.18 18.90 -28.88
C LEU A 449 7.52 20.17 -28.31
N CYS A 450 6.50 20.04 -27.46
CA CYS A 450 5.80 21.19 -26.85
C CYS A 450 6.69 22.03 -25.95
N HIS A 451 7.63 21.39 -25.23
CA HIS A 451 8.60 22.06 -24.37
C HIS A 451 9.92 22.40 -25.10
N ARG A 452 10.10 21.97 -26.35
CA ARG A 452 11.29 22.27 -27.16
C ARG A 452 11.29 23.74 -27.60
N ASN A 453 12.28 24.51 -27.19
CA ASN A 453 12.43 25.93 -27.54
C ASN A 453 13.04 26.16 -28.95
N ASP A 454 12.61 25.39 -29.93
CA ASP A 454 13.12 25.42 -31.30
C ASP A 454 12.14 26.17 -32.23
N ARG A 455 12.66 26.88 -33.26
CA ARG A 455 11.81 27.50 -34.30
C ARG A 455 11.07 26.42 -35.11
N MET A 456 11.74 25.31 -35.42
CA MET A 456 11.18 24.22 -36.21
C MET A 456 10.06 23.51 -35.45
N ALA A 457 10.29 23.14 -34.18
CA ALA A 457 9.27 22.52 -33.33
C ALA A 457 8.04 23.43 -33.23
N ASN A 458 8.26 24.73 -33.04
CA ASN A 458 7.18 25.71 -32.97
C ASN A 458 6.37 25.82 -34.27
N HIS A 459 7.04 25.79 -35.41
CA HIS A 459 6.41 25.83 -36.72
C HIS A 459 5.56 24.56 -36.95
N PHE A 460 6.13 23.40 -36.68
CA PHE A 460 5.45 22.11 -36.79
C PHE A 460 4.20 22.05 -35.90
N LEU A 461 4.33 22.36 -34.61
CA LEU A 461 3.20 22.36 -33.68
C LEU A 461 2.11 23.36 -34.06
N LYS A 462 2.47 24.49 -34.69
CA LYS A 462 1.50 25.47 -35.20
C LYS A 462 0.77 24.96 -36.45
N LYS A 463 1.48 24.35 -37.40
CA LYS A 463 0.96 24.02 -38.74
C LYS A 463 0.31 22.64 -38.80
N SER A 464 0.97 21.62 -38.28
CA SER A 464 0.53 20.22 -38.40
C SER A 464 -0.36 19.78 -37.24
N VAL A 465 -0.10 20.26 -36.01
CA VAL A 465 -0.85 19.87 -34.80
C VAL A 465 -1.85 20.96 -34.34
N GLN A 466 -1.71 22.19 -34.82
CA GLN A 466 -2.59 23.33 -34.53
C GLN A 466 -2.65 23.74 -33.04
N LEU A 467 -1.52 23.64 -32.32
CA LEU A 467 -1.44 24.07 -30.92
C LEU A 467 -1.35 25.60 -30.75
N THR A 468 -2.03 26.10 -29.72
CA THR A 468 -1.97 27.51 -29.30
C THR A 468 -0.61 27.85 -28.70
N LYS A 469 -0.23 29.13 -28.80
CA LYS A 469 0.95 29.63 -28.06
C LYS A 469 0.62 29.61 -26.57
N ARG A 470 1.61 29.23 -25.78
CA ARG A 470 1.62 29.39 -24.34
C ARG A 470 1.51 30.88 -23.97
N SER A 471 0.48 31.24 -23.21
CA SER A 471 0.42 32.53 -22.49
C SER A 471 1.42 32.47 -21.33
N LEU A 472 2.20 33.54 -21.17
CA LEU A 472 3.13 33.69 -20.05
C LEU A 472 2.43 34.31 -18.85
#